data_AF-A0A3A4PZP8-F1
#
_entry.id   AF-A0A3A4PZP8-F1
#
_cell.length_a   1.000
_cell.length_b   1.000
_cell.length_c   1.000
_cell.angle_alpha   90.00
_cell.angle_beta   90.00
_cell.angle_gamma   90.00
#
_symmetry.space_group_name_H-M   'P 1'
#
loop_
_entity.id
_entity.type
_entity.pdbx_description
1 polymer ?
#
loop_
_entity_poly.entity_id
_entity_poly.type
_entity_poly.pdbx_seq_one_letter_code
_entity_poly.pdbx_strand_id
1 'polypeptide(L)'
;MGCLPTLVQAQLSELYLSDRVTPIVYVVQNGRIVRQFNRSGQFDGPGCTVTDTVKFIGQDGGRVGQEYTLDGAPLDGRYTNPRFESLYDGATDGERNWSIGHNDFPTNFAVVQGDADWDNVEVLFVPLRRSSGITYDGRNGTLWVTNTVGRGDRVQEYDLNGNLISEFNIDVSGGYGIAWDPADDTLWIPASHGNTDLFQYEKDGTLLQRVPVQGLTDILLGAEFGAGGTRCTYTLRKSKPKGGCGACPQPGESYRTQEECETKRDCRKSVKTTIACPGGGNGTCKIKAKKRRCE
;
A
#
# COMPACT_ATOMS: atom_id res chain seq x y z
N MET A 1 -7.17 35.98 -22.48
CA MET A 1 -6.47 34.68 -22.47
C MET A 1 -6.67 34.08 -21.09
N GLY A 2 -7.63 33.17 -20.93
CA GLY A 2 -7.81 32.43 -19.68
C GLY A 2 -6.80 31.28 -19.65
N CYS A 3 -5.99 31.21 -18.60
CA CYS A 3 -5.14 30.07 -18.33
C CYS A 3 -6.06 28.87 -18.07
N LEU A 4 -5.97 27.81 -18.88
CA LEU A 4 -6.68 26.57 -18.59
C LEU A 4 -6.13 26.03 -17.26
N PRO A 5 -6.98 25.63 -16.29
CA PRO A 5 -6.50 25.03 -15.06
C PRO A 5 -5.68 23.78 -15.42
N THR A 6 -4.45 23.76 -14.94
CA THR A 6 -3.59 22.58 -15.01
C THR A 6 -4.32 21.49 -14.24
N LEU A 7 -4.66 20.38 -14.89
CA LEU A 7 -5.19 19.21 -14.20
C LEU A 7 -4.14 18.80 -13.17
N VAL A 8 -4.46 18.97 -11.89
CA VAL A 8 -3.66 18.43 -10.81
C VAL A 8 -3.67 16.92 -11.01
N GLN A 9 -2.49 16.36 -11.23
CA GLN A 9 -2.32 14.92 -11.34
C GLN A 9 -2.64 14.32 -9.97
N ALA A 10 -3.43 13.23 -9.92
CA ALA A 10 -3.92 12.65 -8.67
C ALA A 10 -2.76 12.04 -7.85
N GLN A 11 -2.55 10.72 -7.95
CA GLN A 11 -1.39 10.03 -7.37
C GLN A 11 -0.41 9.59 -8.45
N LEU A 12 0.89 9.74 -8.16
CA LEU A 12 1.99 9.25 -9.01
C LEU A 12 2.25 7.77 -8.78
N SER A 13 2.18 7.33 -7.52
CA SER A 13 2.39 5.95 -7.12
C SER A 13 1.14 5.10 -7.32
N GLU A 14 1.33 3.78 -7.38
CA GLU A 14 0.22 2.84 -7.43
C GLU A 14 -0.31 2.58 -6.03
N LEU A 15 -1.57 2.95 -5.80
CA LEU A 15 -2.28 2.74 -4.55
C LEU A 15 -3.04 1.40 -4.62
N TYR A 16 -2.72 0.49 -3.70
CA TYR A 16 -3.44 -0.76 -3.55
C TYR A 16 -4.58 -0.56 -2.55
N LEU A 17 -5.80 -0.86 -2.98
CA LEU A 17 -7.01 -0.73 -2.16
C LEU A 17 -7.69 -2.09 -2.06
N SER A 18 -8.00 -2.53 -0.86
CA SER A 18 -8.70 -3.79 -0.65
C SER A 18 -10.08 -3.58 -0.04
N ASP A 19 -11.06 -4.28 -0.63
CA ASP A 19 -12.44 -4.23 -0.19
C ASP A 19 -12.72 -5.32 0.85
N ARG A 20 -13.50 -5.02 1.88
CA ARG A 20 -13.86 -5.97 2.95
C ARG A 20 -14.99 -6.92 2.54
N VAL A 21 -15.90 -6.48 1.68
CA VAL A 21 -17.11 -7.23 1.31
C VAL A 21 -16.82 -8.21 0.19
N THR A 22 -15.91 -7.87 -0.69
CA THR A 22 -15.52 -8.63 -1.87
C THR A 22 -14.04 -9.00 -1.80
N PRO A 23 -13.59 -10.06 -2.50
CA PRO A 23 -12.17 -10.37 -2.55
C PRO A 23 -11.37 -9.40 -3.43
N ILE A 24 -11.99 -8.36 -4.01
CA ILE A 24 -11.34 -7.50 -5.00
C ILE A 24 -10.27 -6.63 -4.33
N VAL A 25 -9.13 -6.54 -5.01
CA VAL A 25 -8.08 -5.55 -4.79
C VAL A 25 -8.01 -4.68 -6.03
N TYR A 26 -8.12 -3.38 -5.82
CA TYR A 26 -7.94 -2.37 -6.85
C TYR A 26 -6.53 -1.84 -6.79
N VAL A 27 -5.93 -1.61 -7.96
CA VAL A 27 -4.72 -0.80 -8.08
C VAL A 27 -5.10 0.49 -8.79
N VAL A 28 -4.97 1.60 -8.08
CA VAL A 28 -5.36 2.93 -8.58
C VAL A 28 -4.11 3.77 -8.80
N GLN A 29 -4.00 4.37 -9.98
CA GLN A 29 -2.96 5.34 -10.30
C GLN A 29 -3.55 6.46 -11.14
N ASN A 30 -3.13 7.71 -10.92
CA ASN A 30 -3.65 8.88 -11.64
C ASN A 30 -5.19 8.96 -11.63
N GLY A 31 -5.82 8.65 -10.48
CA GLY A 31 -7.27 8.73 -10.28
C GLY A 31 -8.08 7.69 -11.07
N ARG A 32 -7.45 6.60 -11.52
CA ARG A 32 -8.12 5.53 -12.28
C ARG A 32 -7.66 4.16 -11.80
N ILE A 33 -8.57 3.20 -11.86
CA ILE A 33 -8.22 1.79 -11.69
C ILE A 33 -7.36 1.39 -12.89
N VAL A 34 -6.09 1.04 -12.64
CA VAL A 34 -5.14 0.59 -13.68
C VAL A 34 -5.04 -0.93 -13.72
N ARG A 35 -5.28 -1.60 -12.58
CA ARG A 35 -5.36 -3.06 -12.46
C ARG A 35 -6.36 -3.46 -11.38
N GLN A 36 -6.78 -4.72 -11.43
CA GLN A 36 -7.60 -5.35 -10.40
C GLN A 36 -7.25 -6.83 -10.34
N PHE A 37 -7.33 -7.41 -9.14
CA PHE A 37 -7.20 -8.86 -8.94
C PHE A 37 -8.03 -9.29 -7.73
N ASN A 38 -8.21 -10.60 -7.57
CA ASN A 38 -8.96 -11.16 -6.45
C ASN A 38 -8.02 -11.82 -5.46
N ARG A 39 -8.26 -11.57 -4.17
CA ARG A 39 -7.79 -12.40 -3.06
C ARG A 39 -8.43 -13.79 -3.13
N SER A 40 -7.83 -14.77 -2.47
CA SER A 40 -8.31 -16.15 -2.41
C SER A 40 -9.64 -16.29 -1.68
N GLY A 41 -9.92 -15.35 -0.77
CA GLY A 41 -11.14 -15.30 0.02
C GLY A 41 -11.43 -13.88 0.49
N GLN A 42 -12.68 -13.66 0.90
CA GLN A 42 -13.14 -12.36 1.42
C GLN A 42 -12.39 -11.95 2.70
N PHE A 43 -12.10 -12.92 3.58
CA PHE A 43 -11.49 -12.68 4.90
C PHE A 43 -9.97 -12.87 4.92
N ASP A 44 -9.35 -12.97 3.74
CA ASP A 44 -7.92 -13.12 3.57
C ASP A 44 -7.27 -11.72 3.50
N GLY A 45 -7.64 -10.84 4.45
CA GLY A 45 -7.43 -9.37 4.45
C GLY A 45 -8.71 -8.66 4.91
N PRO A 46 -8.66 -7.35 5.23
CA PRO A 46 -8.22 -6.36 4.24
C PRO A 46 -6.89 -5.70 4.56
N GLY A 47 -6.30 -5.96 5.73
CA GLY A 47 -4.98 -5.44 6.06
C GLY A 47 -3.93 -5.88 5.04
N CYS A 48 -3.39 -4.92 4.29
CA CYS A 48 -2.48 -5.17 3.18
C CYS A 48 -1.18 -4.41 3.39
N THR A 49 -0.05 -5.07 3.15
CA THR A 49 1.26 -4.42 3.12
C THR A 49 1.84 -4.60 1.74
N VAL A 50 2.41 -3.54 1.17
CA VAL A 50 2.93 -3.56 -0.19
C VAL A 50 4.43 -3.29 -0.16
N THR A 51 5.22 -4.28 -0.57
CA THR A 51 6.66 -4.13 -0.79
C THR A 51 6.97 -4.48 -2.25
N ASP A 52 7.60 -5.62 -2.49
CA ASP A 52 7.80 -6.23 -3.80
C ASP A 52 6.69 -7.23 -4.16
N THR A 53 5.88 -7.53 -3.16
CA THR A 53 4.68 -8.35 -3.19
C THR A 53 3.59 -7.62 -2.41
N VAL A 54 2.36 -8.08 -2.56
CA VAL A 54 1.24 -7.65 -1.72
C VAL A 54 0.96 -8.77 -0.73
N LYS A 55 1.16 -8.52 0.56
CA LYS A 55 0.88 -9.48 1.62
C LYS A 55 -0.41 -9.07 2.33
N PHE A 56 -1.32 -10.02 2.50
CA PHE A 56 -2.50 -9.85 3.33
C PHE A 56 -2.43 -10.75 4.54
N ILE A 57 -2.65 -10.21 5.73
CA ILE A 57 -2.90 -11.03 6.93
C ILE A 57 -4.38 -11.39 7.00
N GLY A 58 -4.71 -12.56 7.57
CA GLY A 58 -6.12 -12.94 7.79
C GLY A 58 -6.88 -11.86 8.57
N GLN A 59 -8.12 -11.56 8.19
CA GLN A 59 -8.88 -10.50 8.84
C GLN A 59 -9.17 -10.84 10.30
N ASP A 60 -9.78 -12.00 10.52
CA ASP A 60 -10.29 -12.41 11.82
C ASP A 60 -9.39 -13.49 12.44
N GLY A 61 -9.47 -13.67 13.76
CA GLY A 61 -8.68 -14.66 14.49
C GLY A 61 -8.78 -16.06 13.88
N GLY A 62 -7.62 -16.66 13.60
CA GLY A 62 -7.48 -17.97 12.96
C GLY A 62 -7.67 -17.98 11.44
N ARG A 63 -8.05 -16.86 10.81
CA ARG A 63 -8.07 -16.73 9.35
C ARG A 63 -6.65 -16.56 8.81
N VAL A 64 -6.47 -16.96 7.57
CA VAL A 64 -5.18 -16.99 6.88
C VAL A 64 -5.28 -16.14 5.63
N GLY A 65 -4.49 -15.08 5.57
CA GLY A 65 -4.31 -14.30 4.35
C GLY A 65 -3.23 -14.89 3.44
N GLN A 66 -3.06 -14.30 2.27
CA GLN A 66 -2.17 -14.81 1.24
C GLN A 66 -1.30 -13.70 0.63
N GLU A 67 -0.13 -14.09 0.14
CA GLU A 67 0.76 -13.24 -0.65
C GLU A 67 0.46 -13.29 -2.14
N TYR A 68 0.64 -12.15 -2.81
CA TYR A 68 0.46 -11.99 -4.25
C TYR A 68 1.62 -11.22 -4.86
N THR A 69 1.89 -11.44 -6.14
CA THR A 69 2.70 -10.50 -6.91
C THR A 69 2.00 -9.13 -6.99
N LEU A 70 2.73 -8.08 -7.37
CA LEU A 70 2.15 -6.75 -7.60
C LEU A 70 1.07 -6.71 -8.70
N ASP A 71 1.03 -7.73 -9.57
CA ASP A 71 0.01 -7.94 -10.61
C ASP A 71 -1.15 -8.86 -10.15
N GLY A 72 -1.10 -9.36 -8.91
CA GLY A 72 -2.17 -10.16 -8.32
C GLY A 72 -2.08 -11.67 -8.54
N ALA A 73 -0.95 -12.19 -9.02
CA ALA A 73 -0.76 -13.63 -9.12
C ALA A 73 -0.47 -14.21 -7.72
N PRO A 74 -1.16 -15.28 -7.28
CA PRO A 74 -0.96 -15.84 -5.95
C PRO A 74 0.45 -16.43 -5.79
N LEU A 75 1.03 -16.21 -4.61
CA LEU A 75 2.30 -16.76 -4.16
C LEU A 75 2.07 -17.73 -2.98
N ASP A 76 3.15 -18.36 -2.51
CA ASP A 76 3.08 -19.40 -1.47
C ASP A 76 2.97 -18.83 -0.04
N GLY A 77 3.28 -17.55 0.18
CA GLY A 77 3.16 -16.90 1.49
C GLY A 77 1.75 -16.97 2.06
N ARG A 78 1.64 -17.32 3.36
CA ARG A 78 0.38 -17.46 4.11
C ARG A 78 0.54 -16.85 5.49
N TYR A 79 -0.39 -15.99 5.86
CA TYR A 79 -0.25 -15.11 7.03
C TYR A 79 -1.47 -15.24 7.95
N THR A 80 -1.29 -15.93 9.08
CA THR A 80 -2.39 -16.22 10.02
C THR A 80 -2.57 -15.06 10.98
N ASN A 81 -3.78 -14.54 11.11
CA ASN A 81 -4.11 -13.70 12.26
C ASN A 81 -4.21 -14.61 13.50
N PRO A 82 -3.35 -14.44 14.51
CA PRO A 82 -3.26 -15.42 15.59
C PRO A 82 -4.47 -15.41 16.52
N ARG A 83 -5.11 -14.24 16.75
CA ARG A 83 -6.14 -14.10 17.80
C ARG A 83 -6.96 -12.81 17.77
N PHE A 84 -6.65 -11.86 16.89
CA PHE A 84 -7.30 -10.55 16.87
C PHE A 84 -8.67 -10.65 16.19
N GLU A 85 -9.69 -10.01 16.73
CA GLU A 85 -11.07 -10.00 16.24
C GLU A 85 -11.12 -9.49 14.81
N SER A 86 -10.41 -8.41 14.51
CA SER A 86 -10.30 -7.87 13.16
C SER A 86 -9.00 -7.08 12.99
N LEU A 87 -8.21 -7.44 11.98
CA LEU A 87 -7.05 -6.65 11.55
C LEU A 87 -7.43 -5.82 10.32
N TYR A 88 -7.53 -4.51 10.54
CA TYR A 88 -7.85 -3.54 9.51
C TYR A 88 -6.60 -2.78 9.07
N ASP A 89 -6.55 -2.54 7.77
CA ASP A 89 -5.45 -1.88 7.09
C ASP A 89 -4.07 -2.49 7.37
N GLY A 90 -3.04 -2.04 6.66
CA GLY A 90 -1.71 -2.58 6.83
C GLY A 90 -0.64 -1.59 6.42
N ALA A 91 0.44 -1.56 7.19
CA ALA A 91 1.61 -0.75 6.94
C ALA A 91 2.88 -1.60 7.06
N THR A 92 3.96 -1.19 6.41
CA THR A 92 5.23 -1.91 6.49
C THR A 92 6.43 -1.00 6.24
N ASP A 93 7.54 -1.29 6.90
CA ASP A 93 8.87 -0.74 6.59
C ASP A 93 9.73 -1.75 5.80
N GLY A 94 9.18 -2.93 5.49
CA GLY A 94 9.88 -4.06 4.87
C GLY A 94 10.49 -5.06 5.85
N GLU A 95 10.67 -4.70 7.12
CA GLU A 95 11.16 -5.58 8.20
C GLU A 95 10.07 -5.94 9.22
N ARG A 96 9.12 -5.03 9.43
CA ARG A 96 7.98 -5.10 10.32
C ARG A 96 6.71 -4.78 9.54
N ASN A 97 5.62 -5.39 9.99
CA ASN A 97 4.30 -5.08 9.50
C ASN A 97 3.43 -4.60 10.65
N TRP A 98 2.59 -3.59 10.40
CA TRP A 98 1.64 -3.06 11.37
C TRP A 98 0.22 -3.13 10.83
N SER A 99 -0.74 -3.30 11.74
CA SER A 99 -2.17 -3.28 11.44
C SER A 99 -2.92 -2.70 12.64
N ILE A 100 -4.21 -2.44 12.47
CA ILE A 100 -5.10 -2.05 13.56
C ILE A 100 -5.90 -3.26 14.02
N GLY A 101 -5.67 -3.70 15.26
CA GLY A 101 -6.57 -4.59 16.02
C GLY A 101 -7.87 -3.87 16.35
N HIS A 102 -8.80 -3.93 15.40
CA HIS A 102 -10.11 -3.30 15.46
C HIS A 102 -11.10 -4.20 16.20
N ASN A 103 -11.95 -3.62 17.06
CA ASN A 103 -12.91 -4.28 17.96
C ASN A 103 -12.32 -5.15 19.09
N ASP A 104 -11.02 -5.40 19.11
CA ASP A 104 -10.38 -6.28 20.11
C ASP A 104 -10.46 -5.83 21.58
N PHE A 105 -10.68 -4.54 21.86
CA PHE A 105 -10.73 -4.04 23.23
C PHE A 105 -12.00 -3.22 23.52
N PRO A 106 -12.55 -3.29 24.76
CA PRO A 106 -13.86 -2.69 25.09
C PRO A 106 -13.94 -1.18 24.88
N THR A 107 -12.81 -0.48 24.96
CA THR A 107 -12.76 1.00 24.87
C THR A 107 -11.86 1.52 23.76
N ASN A 108 -10.80 0.78 23.37
CA ASN A 108 -9.80 1.21 22.39
C ASN A 108 -9.50 0.13 21.35
N PHE A 109 -8.87 0.53 20.26
CA PHE A 109 -8.26 -0.39 19.30
C PHE A 109 -6.74 -0.37 19.53
N ALA A 110 -5.99 -1.31 18.96
CA ALA A 110 -4.54 -1.36 19.15
C ALA A 110 -3.79 -1.31 17.83
N VAL A 111 -2.62 -0.69 17.84
CA VAL A 111 -1.61 -0.95 16.81
C VAL A 111 -0.96 -2.27 17.18
N VAL A 112 -1.03 -3.22 16.25
CA VAL A 112 -0.33 -4.50 16.35
C VAL A 112 0.87 -4.50 15.43
N GLN A 113 1.88 -5.28 15.77
CA GLN A 113 3.10 -5.43 14.99
C GLN A 113 3.43 -6.91 14.82
N GLY A 114 3.76 -7.33 13.61
CA GLY A 114 4.45 -8.58 13.30
C GLY A 114 5.82 -8.31 12.68
N ASP A 115 6.59 -9.37 12.44
CA ASP A 115 7.74 -9.28 11.53
C ASP A 115 7.30 -9.22 10.06
N ALA A 116 8.27 -9.16 9.15
CA ALA A 116 8.05 -9.05 7.71
C ALA A 116 7.14 -10.14 7.13
N ASP A 117 7.09 -11.32 7.76
CA ASP A 117 6.27 -12.45 7.36
C ASP A 117 5.02 -12.60 8.25
N TRP A 118 4.63 -11.53 8.95
CA TRP A 118 3.47 -11.52 9.86
C TRP A 118 3.54 -12.60 10.95
N ASP A 119 4.72 -13.12 11.25
CA ASP A 119 4.94 -13.94 12.42
C ASP A 119 5.08 -13.04 13.65
N ASN A 120 4.95 -13.64 14.84
CA ASN A 120 5.14 -12.97 16.13
C ASN A 120 4.25 -11.73 16.35
N VAL A 121 3.00 -11.77 15.86
CA VAL A 121 2.08 -10.62 15.97
C VAL A 121 1.71 -10.33 17.43
N GLU A 122 2.03 -9.14 17.89
CA GLU A 122 1.77 -8.65 19.23
C GLU A 122 1.21 -7.21 19.24
N VAL A 123 0.69 -6.76 20.38
CA VAL A 123 0.28 -5.36 20.54
C VAL A 123 1.54 -4.52 20.73
N LEU A 124 1.70 -3.51 19.88
CA LEU A 124 2.79 -2.52 20.03
C LEU A 124 2.38 -1.43 21.02
N PHE A 125 1.25 -0.76 20.75
CA PHE A 125 0.65 0.21 21.66
C PHE A 125 -0.85 0.38 21.40
N VAL A 126 -1.53 1.09 22.31
CA VAL A 126 -2.94 1.44 22.21
C VAL A 126 -3.05 2.95 21.93
N PRO A 127 -3.51 3.37 20.73
CA PRO A 127 -3.71 4.78 20.41
C PRO A 127 -4.67 5.47 21.39
N LEU A 128 -4.58 6.80 21.46
CA LEU A 128 -5.44 7.62 22.33
C LEU A 128 -6.92 7.54 21.96
N ARG A 129 -7.22 7.14 20.72
CA ARG A 129 -8.56 7.09 20.15
C ARG A 129 -8.76 5.79 19.37
N ARG A 130 -10.02 5.48 19.09
CA ARG A 130 -10.38 4.35 18.24
C ARG A 130 -9.83 4.57 16.82
N SER A 131 -8.86 3.76 16.43
CA SER A 131 -8.20 3.75 15.12
C SER A 131 -8.81 2.78 14.09
N SER A 132 -8.67 3.06 12.80
CA SER A 132 -9.21 2.19 11.75
C SER A 132 -8.17 1.82 10.71
N GLY A 133 -7.45 2.81 10.20
CA GLY A 133 -6.41 2.65 9.19
C GLY A 133 -5.01 2.95 9.72
N ILE A 134 -3.99 2.48 9.02
CA ILE A 134 -2.60 2.68 9.36
C ILE A 134 -1.70 2.68 8.12
N THR A 135 -0.74 3.61 8.08
CA THR A 135 0.38 3.61 7.12
C THR A 135 1.67 4.04 7.82
N TYR A 136 2.82 3.75 7.21
CA TYR A 136 4.13 4.06 7.75
C TYR A 136 4.84 5.12 6.91
N ASP A 137 5.26 6.22 7.54
CA ASP A 137 6.09 7.24 6.91
C ASP A 137 7.57 6.88 7.10
N GLY A 138 8.17 6.33 6.05
CA GLY A 138 9.56 5.91 6.06
C GLY A 138 10.59 7.04 6.14
N ARG A 139 10.18 8.32 5.99
CA ARG A 139 11.12 9.45 6.06
C ARG A 139 11.48 9.82 7.50
N ASN A 140 10.56 9.64 8.42
CA ASN A 140 10.73 9.99 9.83
C ASN A 140 10.48 8.83 10.80
N GLY A 141 10.05 7.66 10.29
CA GLY A 141 9.84 6.46 11.08
C GLY A 141 8.61 6.53 11.97
N THR A 142 7.53 7.17 11.50
CA THR A 142 6.29 7.35 12.24
C THR A 142 5.14 6.58 11.60
N LEU A 143 4.07 6.37 12.37
CA LEU A 143 2.83 5.74 11.93
C LEU A 143 1.74 6.79 11.86
N TRP A 144 1.05 6.85 10.72
CA TRP A 144 -0.16 7.64 10.54
C TRP A 144 -1.38 6.75 10.68
N VAL A 145 -2.33 7.17 11.50
CA VAL A 145 -3.49 6.36 11.88
C VAL A 145 -4.76 7.19 11.70
N THR A 146 -5.77 6.62 11.04
CA THR A 146 -7.10 7.26 10.97
C THR A 146 -7.95 6.84 12.16
N ASN A 147 -8.80 7.73 12.67
CA ASN A 147 -9.74 7.44 13.76
C ASN A 147 -11.19 7.42 13.28
N THR A 148 -11.46 6.63 12.25
CA THR A 148 -12.72 6.71 11.52
C THR A 148 -13.62 5.53 11.82
N VAL A 149 -14.45 5.63 12.86
CA VAL A 149 -15.43 4.58 13.21
C VAL A 149 -16.84 5.05 12.83
N GLY A 150 -17.22 4.81 11.58
CA GLY A 150 -18.51 5.21 11.01
C GLY A 150 -18.63 6.67 10.56
N ARG A 151 -17.91 7.61 11.19
CA ARG A 151 -17.72 8.99 10.71
C ARG A 151 -16.28 9.44 10.94
N GLY A 152 -15.79 10.34 10.09
CA GLY A 152 -14.51 11.03 10.24
C GLY A 152 -14.39 11.69 11.61
N ASP A 153 -13.28 11.43 12.31
CA ASP A 153 -12.84 12.22 13.46
C ASP A 153 -11.55 12.95 13.07
N ARG A 154 -10.45 12.20 12.97
CA ARG A 154 -9.12 12.76 12.76
C ARG A 154 -8.14 11.74 12.20
N VAL A 155 -6.97 12.25 11.87
CA VAL A 155 -5.75 11.49 11.61
C VAL A 155 -4.74 11.83 12.72
N GLN A 156 -4.00 10.84 13.19
CA GLN A 156 -3.00 10.96 14.24
C GLN A 156 -1.66 10.39 13.78
N GLU A 157 -0.57 11.07 14.09
CA GLU A 157 0.79 10.61 13.90
C GLU A 157 1.36 10.12 15.23
N TYR A 158 1.95 8.92 15.23
CA TYR A 158 2.58 8.32 16.39
C TYR A 158 4.03 7.95 16.10
N ASP A 159 4.91 8.11 17.09
CA ASP A 159 6.17 7.36 17.07
C ASP A 159 5.92 5.86 17.37
N LEU A 160 6.93 5.03 17.14
CA LEU A 160 6.84 3.58 17.39
C LEU A 160 6.74 3.20 18.88
N ASN A 161 6.91 4.17 19.80
CA ASN A 161 6.67 3.97 21.24
C ASN A 161 5.21 4.31 21.64
N GLY A 162 4.38 4.75 20.68
CA GLY A 162 3.00 5.14 20.91
C GLY A 162 2.82 6.56 21.45
N ASN A 163 3.84 7.43 21.36
CA ASN A 163 3.68 8.84 21.68
C ASN A 163 3.02 9.57 20.51
N LEU A 164 1.95 10.32 20.80
CA LEU A 164 1.31 11.19 19.81
C LEU A 164 2.25 12.35 19.43
N ILE A 165 2.54 12.50 18.15
CA ILE A 165 3.36 13.58 17.59
C ILE A 165 2.47 14.73 17.11
N SER A 166 1.47 14.40 16.28
CA SER A 166 0.59 15.38 15.65
C SER A 166 -0.80 14.80 15.40
N GLU A 167 -1.80 15.66 15.21
CA GLU A 167 -3.14 15.25 14.78
C GLU A 167 -3.86 16.38 14.04
N PHE A 168 -4.77 16.01 13.13
CA PHE A 168 -5.66 16.95 12.44
C PHE A 168 -7.03 16.33 12.17
N ASN A 169 -8.09 17.15 12.17
CA ASN A 169 -9.45 16.67 11.91
C ASN A 169 -9.65 16.38 10.42
N ILE A 170 -10.47 15.38 10.11
CA ILE A 170 -10.90 15.06 8.74
C ILE A 170 -12.42 14.97 8.67
N ASP A 171 -13.00 15.36 7.53
CA ASP A 171 -14.43 15.19 7.24
C ASP A 171 -14.61 14.17 6.11
N VAL A 172 -14.23 12.92 6.39
CA VAL A 172 -14.35 11.79 5.46
C VAL A 172 -15.26 10.74 6.10
N SER A 173 -16.32 10.34 5.38
CA SER A 173 -17.14 9.20 5.79
C SER A 173 -16.39 7.91 5.54
N GLY A 174 -16.28 7.05 6.56
CA GLY A 174 -15.73 5.71 6.42
C GLY A 174 -14.24 5.61 6.05
N GLY A 175 -13.41 6.61 6.35
CA GLY A 175 -11.95 6.58 6.13
C GLY A 175 -11.19 5.52 6.95
N TYR A 176 -11.47 4.24 6.71
CA TYR A 176 -10.91 3.10 7.43
C TYR A 176 -9.53 2.68 6.92
N GLY A 177 -9.14 3.06 5.70
CA GLY A 177 -7.77 2.94 5.22
C GLY A 177 -7.05 4.28 5.22
N ILE A 178 -5.72 4.27 5.24
CA ILE A 178 -4.87 5.42 4.94
C ILE A 178 -3.56 4.94 4.34
N ALA A 179 -3.03 5.68 3.37
CA ALA A 179 -1.74 5.38 2.75
C ALA A 179 -0.90 6.65 2.63
N TRP A 180 0.41 6.55 2.86
CA TRP A 180 1.35 7.65 2.63
C TRP A 180 2.03 7.46 1.27
N ASP A 181 1.94 8.46 0.38
CA ASP A 181 2.63 8.42 -0.91
C ASP A 181 4.05 9.00 -0.76
N PRO A 182 5.11 8.17 -0.83
CA PRO A 182 6.48 8.67 -0.72
C PRO A 182 6.89 9.57 -1.90
N ALA A 183 6.16 9.54 -3.02
CA ALA A 183 6.49 10.32 -4.21
C ALA A 183 6.24 11.82 -4.03
N ASP A 184 5.22 12.20 -3.27
CA ASP A 184 4.83 13.60 -3.05
C ASP A 184 4.60 13.99 -1.59
N ASP A 185 4.83 13.07 -0.64
CA ASP A 185 4.72 13.29 0.81
C ASP A 185 3.31 13.59 1.30
N THR A 186 2.31 12.99 0.65
CA THR A 186 0.90 13.22 0.98
C THR A 186 0.24 11.98 1.57
N LEU A 187 -0.86 12.20 2.29
CA LEU A 187 -1.69 11.14 2.85
C LEU A 187 -2.93 10.95 1.97
N TRP A 188 -3.26 9.69 1.69
CA TRP A 188 -4.39 9.28 0.88
C TRP A 188 -5.36 8.44 1.69
N ILE A 189 -6.61 8.89 1.75
CA ILE A 189 -7.67 8.25 2.54
C ILE A 189 -8.81 7.88 1.59
N PRO A 190 -9.09 6.58 1.36
CA PRO A 190 -10.31 6.17 0.69
C PRO A 190 -11.51 6.43 1.61
N ALA A 191 -12.59 6.97 1.07
CA ALA A 191 -13.87 6.97 1.77
C ALA A 191 -14.49 5.56 1.81
N SER A 192 -15.52 5.40 2.64
CA SER A 192 -16.40 4.23 2.64
C SER A 192 -17.83 4.61 3.08
N HIS A 193 -18.76 3.66 2.97
CA HIS A 193 -20.16 3.78 3.39
C HIS A 193 -20.97 4.86 2.64
N GLY A 194 -21.15 4.66 1.35
CA GLY A 194 -21.86 5.52 0.40
C GLY A 194 -20.97 6.50 -0.35
N ASN A 195 -19.65 6.44 -0.17
CA ASN A 195 -18.68 7.32 -0.84
C ASN A 195 -17.43 6.52 -1.21
N THR A 196 -17.04 6.59 -2.49
CA THR A 196 -15.94 5.82 -3.08
C THR A 196 -14.82 6.72 -3.59
N ASP A 197 -14.74 7.96 -3.12
CA ASP A 197 -13.71 8.90 -3.54
C ASP A 197 -12.43 8.73 -2.72
N LEU A 198 -11.31 9.11 -3.33
CA LEU A 198 -10.03 9.24 -2.63
C LEU A 198 -9.80 10.69 -2.21
N PHE A 199 -9.31 10.89 -1.00
CA PHE A 199 -9.00 12.20 -0.45
C PHE A 199 -7.50 12.30 -0.22
N GLN A 200 -6.87 13.31 -0.82
CA GLN A 200 -5.45 13.59 -0.63
C GLN A 200 -5.28 14.76 0.34
N TYR A 201 -4.45 14.57 1.35
CA TYR A 201 -4.12 15.55 2.37
C TYR A 201 -2.62 15.81 2.43
N GLU A 202 -2.25 17.05 2.74
CA GLU A 202 -0.96 17.35 3.36
C GLU A 202 -0.92 16.74 4.78
N LYS A 203 0.28 16.52 5.32
CA LYS A 203 0.47 15.98 6.68
C LYS A 203 0.04 16.94 7.79
N ASP A 204 -0.25 18.20 7.45
CA ASP A 204 -0.86 19.19 8.37
C ASP A 204 -2.41 19.17 8.36
N GLY A 205 -3.02 18.33 7.52
CA GLY A 205 -4.46 18.20 7.38
C GLY A 205 -5.10 19.08 6.31
N THR A 206 -4.31 19.83 5.53
CA THR A 206 -4.84 20.57 4.38
C THR A 206 -5.32 19.60 3.30
N LEU A 207 -6.62 19.60 2.99
CA LEU A 207 -7.18 18.83 1.87
C LEU A 207 -6.70 19.42 0.54
N LEU A 208 -5.93 18.65 -0.21
CA LEU A 208 -5.41 19.04 -1.52
C LEU A 208 -6.42 18.77 -2.63
N GLN A 209 -6.99 17.56 -2.64
CA GLN A 209 -7.95 17.16 -3.65
C GLN A 209 -8.85 16.00 -3.21
N ARG A 210 -9.99 15.91 -3.91
CA ARG A 210 -10.94 14.81 -3.86
C ARG A 210 -11.01 14.20 -5.25
N VAL A 211 -10.72 12.91 -5.36
CA VAL A 211 -10.56 12.20 -6.63
C VAL A 211 -11.65 11.14 -6.73
N PRO A 212 -12.68 11.35 -7.58
CA PRO A 212 -13.66 10.31 -7.85
C PRO A 212 -13.06 9.22 -8.74
N VAL A 213 -13.03 7.99 -8.25
CA VAL A 213 -12.50 6.83 -8.98
C VAL A 213 -13.65 5.91 -9.38
N GLN A 214 -13.99 5.93 -10.66
CA GLN A 214 -15.08 5.09 -11.18
C GLN A 214 -14.75 3.60 -11.05
N GLY A 215 -15.68 2.84 -10.50
CA GLY A 215 -15.57 1.37 -10.37
C GLY A 215 -15.08 0.86 -9.01
N LEU A 216 -14.73 1.76 -8.08
CA LEU A 216 -14.47 1.37 -6.69
C LEU A 216 -15.76 0.93 -5.98
N THR A 217 -15.60 0.04 -5.02
CA THR A 217 -16.64 -0.44 -4.11
C THR A 217 -16.66 0.35 -2.80
N ASP A 218 -17.63 0.03 -1.95
CA ASP A 218 -18.07 0.90 -0.87
C ASP A 218 -17.37 0.71 0.49
N ILE A 219 -16.61 -0.38 0.70
CA ILE A 219 -16.01 -0.70 2.00
C ILE A 219 -14.53 -1.04 1.83
N LEU A 220 -13.75 0.00 1.52
CA LEU A 220 -12.30 -0.07 1.38
C LEU A 220 -11.65 0.11 2.75
N LEU A 221 -11.14 -0.99 3.31
CA LEU A 221 -10.52 -0.99 4.65
C LEU A 221 -9.00 -1.14 4.62
N GLY A 222 -8.42 -1.51 3.48
CA GLY A 222 -6.98 -1.55 3.31
C GLY A 222 -6.56 -0.56 2.23
N ALA A 223 -5.55 0.24 2.51
CA ALA A 223 -4.97 1.19 1.57
C ALA A 223 -3.46 1.25 1.80
N GLU A 224 -2.65 0.90 0.80
CA GLU A 224 -1.21 1.05 0.95
C GLU A 224 -0.57 1.35 -0.41
N PHE A 225 0.35 2.30 -0.42
CA PHE A 225 1.27 2.45 -1.53
C PHE A 225 2.36 1.39 -1.39
N GLY A 226 2.96 0.96 -2.49
CA GLY A 226 4.21 0.20 -2.35
C GLY A 226 5.19 1.00 -1.52
N ALA A 227 5.82 0.36 -0.52
CA ALA A 227 6.95 0.89 0.27
C ALA A 227 8.18 1.27 -0.60
N GLY A 228 8.01 1.35 -1.91
CA GLY A 228 8.89 2.05 -2.82
C GLY A 228 8.85 3.54 -2.58
N GLY A 229 9.62 3.97 -1.57
CA GLY A 229 10.42 5.19 -1.70
C GLY A 229 11.12 5.22 -3.07
N THR A 230 11.59 6.40 -3.50
CA THR A 230 12.19 6.53 -4.83
C THR A 230 13.19 5.41 -5.10
N ARG A 231 12.92 4.60 -6.12
CA ARG A 231 13.75 3.44 -6.43
C ARG A 231 14.49 3.69 -7.72
N CYS A 232 15.54 2.92 -7.92
CA CYS A 232 16.31 3.01 -9.12
C CYS A 232 15.53 2.40 -10.28
N THR A 233 15.07 3.27 -11.18
CA THR A 233 14.41 2.90 -12.43
C THR A 233 15.39 2.98 -13.59
N TYR A 234 15.38 1.95 -14.44
CA TYR A 234 16.33 1.79 -15.53
C TYR A 234 15.66 1.60 -16.88
N THR A 235 16.23 2.12 -17.96
CA THR A 235 15.77 1.78 -19.32
C THR A 235 16.35 0.45 -19.79
N LEU A 236 15.48 -0.50 -20.15
CA LEU A 236 15.89 -1.79 -20.68
C LEU A 236 16.65 -1.64 -22.00
N ARG A 237 17.80 -2.32 -22.09
CA ARG A 237 18.63 -2.39 -23.31
C ARG A 237 18.58 -3.75 -23.97
N LYS A 238 18.43 -4.80 -23.16
CA LYS A 238 18.24 -6.17 -23.63
C LYS A 238 17.28 -6.86 -22.68
N SER A 239 16.41 -7.68 -23.24
CA SER A 239 15.54 -8.58 -22.52
C SER A 239 15.44 -9.84 -23.35
N LYS A 240 15.72 -11.00 -22.75
CA LYS A 240 15.72 -12.28 -23.46
C LYS A 240 14.91 -13.30 -22.68
N PRO A 241 13.86 -13.88 -23.29
CA PRO A 241 13.11 -14.96 -22.67
C PRO A 241 13.97 -16.21 -22.50
N LYS A 242 13.71 -16.91 -21.41
CA LYS A 242 14.33 -18.17 -21.02
C LYS A 242 13.26 -19.11 -20.47
N GLY A 243 13.43 -20.40 -20.74
CA GLY A 243 12.57 -21.45 -20.17
C GLY A 243 11.11 -21.40 -20.57
N GLY A 244 10.76 -20.80 -21.72
CA GLY A 244 9.36 -20.77 -22.22
C GLY A 244 8.59 -19.49 -21.92
N CYS A 245 9.20 -18.48 -21.27
CA CYS A 245 8.51 -17.21 -21.02
C CYS A 245 8.11 -16.50 -22.33
N GLY A 246 6.80 -16.29 -22.52
CA GLY A 246 6.23 -15.72 -23.75
C GLY A 246 6.21 -14.19 -23.82
N ALA A 247 6.35 -13.51 -22.67
CA ALA A 247 6.13 -12.06 -22.58
C ALA A 247 7.17 -11.38 -21.70
N CYS A 248 8.42 -11.30 -22.18
CA CYS A 248 9.43 -10.49 -21.50
C CYS A 248 9.30 -9.01 -21.84
N PRO A 249 9.65 -8.10 -20.90
CA PRO A 249 9.64 -6.66 -21.14
C PRO A 249 10.52 -6.28 -22.33
N GLN A 250 10.13 -5.34 -23.18
CA GLN A 250 10.85 -5.01 -24.40
C GLN A 250 12.02 -4.04 -24.14
N PRO A 251 13.11 -4.08 -24.94
CA PRO A 251 14.12 -3.03 -24.93
C PRO A 251 13.50 -1.65 -25.16
N GLY A 252 13.80 -0.69 -24.27
CA GLY A 252 13.22 0.65 -24.27
C GLY A 252 12.24 0.89 -23.12
N GLU A 253 11.63 -0.17 -22.58
CA GLU A 253 10.74 -0.07 -21.41
C GLU A 253 11.52 0.23 -20.12
N SER A 254 10.80 0.74 -19.12
CA SER A 254 11.33 0.98 -17.78
C SER A 254 11.38 -0.32 -16.97
N TYR A 255 12.41 -0.46 -16.15
CA TYR A 255 12.58 -1.55 -15.18
C TYR A 255 12.96 -0.94 -13.83
N ARG A 256 12.03 -1.01 -12.87
CA ARG A 256 12.25 -0.55 -11.50
C ARG A 256 12.94 -1.66 -10.70
N THR A 257 13.95 -1.29 -9.93
CA THR A 257 14.64 -2.21 -9.02
C THR A 257 14.16 -1.99 -7.59
N GLN A 258 14.61 -2.85 -6.67
CA GLN A 258 14.45 -2.69 -5.23
C GLN A 258 15.53 -1.79 -4.62
N GLU A 259 16.48 -1.29 -5.42
CA GLU A 259 17.51 -0.38 -4.94
C GLU A 259 16.86 0.97 -4.67
N GLU A 260 16.71 1.32 -3.40
CA GLU A 260 16.32 2.65 -2.96
C GLU A 260 17.35 3.68 -3.40
N CYS A 261 16.90 4.91 -3.57
CA CYS A 261 17.75 6.03 -3.89
C CYS A 261 17.10 7.32 -3.42
N GLU A 262 17.93 8.32 -3.14
CA GLU A 262 17.48 9.71 -3.00
C GLU A 262 17.83 10.50 -4.27
N THR A 263 18.91 10.10 -4.92
CA THR A 263 19.44 10.70 -6.13
C THR A 263 19.77 9.64 -7.16
N LYS A 264 19.87 10.06 -8.42
CA LYS A 264 20.37 9.22 -9.51
C LYS A 264 21.75 8.60 -9.21
N ARG A 265 22.56 9.19 -8.33
CA ARG A 265 23.93 8.70 -8.06
C ARG A 265 23.93 7.41 -7.27
N ASP A 266 22.92 7.20 -6.43
CA ASP A 266 22.78 6.04 -5.55
C ASP A 266 22.50 4.77 -6.36
N CYS A 267 21.81 4.95 -7.49
CA CYS A 267 21.60 3.89 -8.46
C CYS A 267 22.89 3.41 -9.15
N ARG A 268 23.02 2.09 -9.29
CA ARG A 268 24.07 1.46 -10.12
C ARG A 268 24.06 2.04 -11.53
N LYS A 269 25.22 2.09 -12.21
CA LYS A 269 25.28 2.60 -13.60
C LYS A 269 24.50 1.72 -14.60
N SER A 270 24.34 0.44 -14.29
CA SER A 270 23.60 -0.54 -15.09
C SER A 270 23.22 -1.74 -14.26
N VAL A 271 22.11 -2.38 -14.61
CA VAL A 271 21.64 -3.61 -13.97
C VAL A 271 21.63 -4.74 -14.98
N LYS A 272 22.05 -5.93 -14.54
CA LYS A 272 21.95 -7.17 -15.31
C LYS A 272 21.42 -8.24 -14.35
N THR A 273 20.19 -8.65 -14.54
CA THR A 273 19.50 -9.58 -13.65
C THR A 273 18.59 -10.53 -14.43
N THR A 274 17.94 -11.44 -13.72
CA THR A 274 16.92 -12.35 -14.24
C THR A 274 15.67 -12.17 -13.41
N ILE A 275 14.53 -11.92 -14.06
CA ILE A 275 13.23 -11.74 -13.41
C ILE A 275 12.29 -12.89 -13.79
N ALA A 276 11.26 -13.12 -12.97
CA ALA A 276 10.17 -14.03 -13.32
C ALA A 276 9.43 -13.57 -14.58
N CYS A 277 8.69 -14.47 -15.23
CA CYS A 277 7.89 -14.12 -16.41
C CYS A 277 6.72 -13.21 -16.00
N PRO A 278 6.63 -11.94 -16.47
CA PRO A 278 5.61 -10.99 -16.01
C PRO A 278 4.16 -11.42 -16.28
N GLY A 279 3.91 -12.19 -17.34
CA GLY A 279 2.57 -12.71 -17.66
C GLY A 279 2.20 -14.03 -16.95
N GLY A 280 2.99 -14.45 -15.96
CA GLY A 280 2.90 -15.79 -15.37
C GLY A 280 3.44 -16.91 -16.29
N GLY A 281 3.52 -18.13 -15.76
CA GLY A 281 3.97 -19.33 -16.47
C GLY A 281 5.42 -19.77 -16.21
N ASN A 282 5.82 -20.88 -16.82
CA ASN A 282 7.17 -21.44 -16.69
C ASN A 282 8.18 -20.58 -17.47
N GLY A 283 9.22 -20.08 -16.78
CA GLY A 283 10.34 -19.39 -17.41
C GLY A 283 10.82 -18.14 -16.68
N THR A 284 11.80 -17.46 -17.27
CA THR A 284 12.41 -16.23 -16.75
C THR A 284 12.82 -15.28 -17.87
N CYS A 285 13.02 -13.99 -17.54
CA CYS A 285 13.53 -12.99 -18.45
C CYS A 285 14.91 -12.53 -18.00
N LYS A 286 15.93 -12.75 -18.83
CA LYS A 286 17.28 -12.22 -18.58
C LYS A 286 17.38 -10.81 -19.14
N ILE A 287 17.52 -9.83 -18.25
CA ILE A 287 17.48 -8.41 -18.61
C ILE A 287 18.83 -7.72 -18.41
N LYS A 288 19.05 -6.66 -19.20
CA LYS A 288 20.12 -5.70 -19.02
C LYS A 288 19.56 -4.30 -19.22
N ALA A 289 19.68 -3.45 -18.22
CA ALA A 289 19.16 -2.09 -18.23
C ALA A 289 20.29 -1.06 -18.04
N LYS A 290 20.13 0.12 -18.66
CA LYS A 290 21.06 1.26 -18.58
C LYS A 290 20.27 2.55 -18.66
N LYS A 291 20.87 3.66 -18.20
CA LYS A 291 20.19 4.94 -17.93
C LYS A 291 19.31 4.76 -16.70
N ARG A 292 19.67 5.46 -15.63
CA ARG A 292 19.06 5.34 -14.32
C ARG A 292 18.38 6.64 -13.94
N ARG A 293 17.27 6.51 -13.23
CA ARG A 293 16.52 7.57 -12.56
C ARG A 293 16.24 7.10 -11.15
N CYS A 294 16.03 8.05 -10.27
CA CYS A 294 15.57 7.79 -8.94
C CYS A 294 14.13 8.27 -8.88
N GLU A 295 13.18 7.33 -8.94
CA GLU A 295 11.75 7.60 -9.08
C GLU A 295 10.91 6.42 -8.55
#